data_AF-A0A2V5VD18-F1
#
_entry.id   AF-A0A2V5VD18-F1
#
_cell.length_a   1.000
_cell.length_b   1.000
_cell.length_c   1.000
_cell.angle_alpha   90.00
_cell.angle_beta   90.00
_cell.angle_gamma   90.00
#
_symmetry.space_group_name_H-M   'P 1'
#
loop_
_entity.id
_entity.type
_entity.pdbx_description
1 polymer ?
#
loop_
_entity_poly.entity_id
_entity_poly.type
_entity_poly.pdbx_seq_one_letter_code
_entity_poly.pdbx_strand_id
1 'polypeptide(L)'
;MPFPRNELPGSCILELVDVQALEFCYVDPPSGCRAIVDLNGVPYLTLWFAGGPLLCVEPCWGLTDHHEQRAFEDTKGIQTILPGEELRASFSMIPQLASSD
;
A
#
# COMPACT_ATOMS: atom_id res chain seq x y z
N MET A 1 0.41 -9.70 -8.28
CA MET A 1 -0.74 -10.21 -7.51
C MET A 1 -0.58 -11.71 -7.32
N PRO A 2 -0.53 -12.20 -6.08
CA PRO A 2 -0.44 -13.63 -5.81
C PRO A 2 -1.76 -14.39 -5.98
N PHE A 3 -2.89 -13.67 -6.03
CA PHE A 3 -4.22 -14.24 -6.23
C PHE A 3 -4.80 -13.84 -7.61
N PRO A 4 -5.60 -14.72 -8.23
CA PRO A 4 -6.42 -14.37 -9.38
C PRO A 4 -7.34 -13.16 -9.09
N ARG A 5 -7.43 -12.19 -10.01
CA ARG A 5 -8.26 -10.97 -9.83
C ARG A 5 -9.74 -11.26 -9.56
N ASN A 6 -10.26 -12.37 -10.06
CA ASN A 6 -11.63 -12.82 -9.86
C ASN A 6 -11.90 -13.33 -8.44
N GLU A 7 -10.88 -13.68 -7.66
CA GLU A 7 -11.01 -14.09 -6.25
C GLU A 7 -11.03 -12.89 -5.29
N LEU A 8 -10.42 -11.77 -5.70
CA LEU A 8 -10.36 -10.52 -4.92
C LEU A 8 -10.76 -9.31 -5.79
N PRO A 9 -12.02 -9.20 -6.23
CA PRO A 9 -12.45 -8.19 -7.21
C PRO A 9 -12.39 -6.73 -6.69
N GLY A 10 -12.11 -6.51 -5.41
CA GLY A 10 -11.92 -5.19 -4.79
C GLY A 10 -10.51 -4.95 -4.25
N SER A 11 -9.55 -5.81 -4.57
CA SER A 11 -8.20 -5.74 -4.01
C SER A 11 -7.13 -5.70 -5.08
N CYS A 12 -6.17 -4.80 -4.94
CA CYS A 12 -4.97 -4.80 -5.76
C CYS A 12 -3.75 -4.43 -4.94
N ILE A 13 -2.61 -4.98 -5.34
CA ILE A 13 -1.28 -4.64 -4.84
C ILE A 13 -0.55 -3.98 -6.01
N LEU A 14 -0.08 -2.77 -5.76
CA LEU A 14 0.67 -1.95 -6.71
C LEU A 14 2.13 -1.93 -6.29
N GLU A 15 3.02 -2.26 -7.21
CA GLU A 15 4.45 -2.00 -7.06
C GLU A 15 4.74 -0.59 -7.59
N LEU A 16 5.38 0.25 -6.77
CA LEU A 16 5.54 1.67 -7.06
C LEU A 16 6.83 1.94 -7.87
N VAL A 17 6.92 1.39 -9.08
CA VAL A 17 8.05 1.58 -10.00
C VAL A 17 7.79 2.78 -10.91
N ASP A 18 8.81 3.63 -11.11
CA ASP A 18 8.77 4.79 -12.01
C ASP A 18 7.65 5.81 -11.73
N VAL A 19 7.17 5.86 -10.49
CA VAL A 19 6.16 6.83 -10.04
C VAL A 19 6.86 8.13 -9.63
N GLN A 20 6.54 9.24 -10.30
CA GLN A 20 7.20 10.54 -10.06
C GLN A 20 6.85 11.16 -8.70
N ALA A 21 5.62 10.95 -8.22
CA ALA A 21 5.16 11.42 -6.93
C ALA A 21 4.60 10.22 -6.15
N LEU A 22 5.31 9.81 -5.11
CA LEU A 22 4.92 8.70 -4.24
C LEU A 22 3.90 9.19 -3.22
N GLU A 23 2.75 9.66 -3.70
CA GLU A 23 1.64 10.10 -2.86
C GLU A 23 0.36 9.40 -3.32
N PHE A 24 -0.44 8.94 -2.37
CA PHE A 24 -1.79 8.47 -2.63
C PHE A 24 -2.80 9.47 -2.06
N CYS A 25 -3.69 9.98 -2.89
CA CYS A 25 -4.72 10.93 -2.49
C CYS A 25 -6.10 10.30 -2.62
N TYR A 26 -6.82 10.18 -1.50
CA TYR A 26 -8.24 9.87 -1.47
C TYR A 26 -9.02 11.17 -1.31
N VAL A 27 -9.99 11.41 -2.20
CA VAL A 27 -10.89 12.55 -2.13
C VAL A 27 -12.31 12.02 -1.99
N ASP A 28 -13.05 12.53 -1.01
CA ASP A 28 -14.48 12.31 -0.84
C ASP A 28 -15.23 13.62 -1.20
N PRO A 29 -15.67 13.79 -2.47
CA PRO A 29 -16.29 15.04 -2.91
C PRO A 29 -17.53 15.45 -2.10
N PRO A 30 -18.45 14.54 -1.70
CA PRO A 30 -19.61 14.89 -0.88
C PRO A 30 -19.28 15.54 0.47
N SER A 31 -18.26 15.08 1.17
CA SER A 31 -17.85 15.67 2.46
C SER A 31 -16.86 16.82 2.30
N GLY A 32 -16.24 16.96 1.12
CA GLY A 32 -15.12 17.86 0.92
C GLY A 32 -13.91 17.45 1.74
N CYS A 33 -13.77 16.18 2.12
CA CYS A 33 -12.58 15.69 2.82
C CYS A 33 -11.61 15.07 1.83
N ARG A 34 -10.31 15.19 2.11
CA ARG A 34 -9.27 14.42 1.45
C ARG A 34 -8.25 13.87 2.46
N ALA A 35 -7.66 12.73 2.13
CA ALA A 35 -6.54 12.15 2.86
C ALA A 35 -5.39 11.92 1.89
N ILE A 36 -4.23 12.47 2.23
CA ILE A 36 -2.99 12.27 1.46
C ILE A 36 -2.09 11.34 2.27
N VAL A 37 -1.63 10.26 1.65
CA VAL A 37 -0.66 9.33 2.21
C VAL A 37 0.66 9.51 1.47
N ASP A 38 1.70 9.92 2.19
CA ASP A 38 3.07 9.95 1.67
C ASP A 38 3.63 8.52 1.69
N LEU A 39 3.96 8.04 0.50
CA LEU A 39 4.47 6.69 0.22
C LEU A 39 5.96 6.70 -0.10
N ASN A 40 6.68 7.77 0.23
CA ASN A 40 8.12 7.80 0.05
C ASN A 40 8.80 6.68 0.86
N GLY A 41 9.60 5.86 0.17
CA GLY A 41 10.24 4.69 0.76
C GLY A 41 9.32 3.47 0.94
N VAL A 42 8.05 3.55 0.55
CA VAL A 42 7.11 2.42 0.53
C VAL A 42 7.24 1.70 -0.82
N PRO A 43 7.62 0.40 -0.86
CA PRO A 43 7.79 -0.31 -2.13
C PRO A 43 6.47 -0.78 -2.75
N TYR A 44 5.46 -1.08 -1.92
CA TYR A 44 4.17 -1.60 -2.38
C TYR A 44 3.00 -0.91 -1.70
N LEU A 45 1.90 -0.73 -2.43
CA LEU A 45 0.63 -0.24 -1.90
C LEU A 45 -0.45 -1.28 -2.12
N THR A 46 -1.09 -1.75 -1.05
CA THR A 46 -2.30 -2.57 -1.16
C THR A 46 -3.53 -1.67 -1.01
N LEU A 47 -4.44 -1.78 -1.96
CA LEU A 47 -5.79 -1.21 -1.87
C LEU A 47 -6.76 -2.36 -1.68
N TRP A 48 -7.66 -2.25 -0.72
CA TRP A 48 -8.65 -3.28 -0.43
C TRP A 48 -10.02 -2.68 -0.12
N PHE A 49 -11.04 -3.27 -0.73
CA PHE A 49 -12.44 -2.87 -0.59
C PHE A 49 -13.34 -4.12 -0.59
N ALA A 50 -14.22 -4.21 0.41
CA ALA A 50 -15.15 -5.32 0.58
C ALA A 50 -16.63 -4.97 0.31
N GLY A 51 -16.90 -3.91 -0.46
CA GLY A 51 -18.29 -3.55 -0.82
C GLY A 51 -18.98 -2.57 0.12
N GLY A 52 -18.35 -2.17 1.23
CA GLY A 52 -18.90 -1.24 2.23
C GLY A 52 -18.36 0.19 2.11
N PRO A 53 -18.66 1.11 3.04
CA PRO A 53 -18.23 2.51 2.96
C PRO A 53 -16.76 2.73 3.35
N LEU A 54 -15.91 1.69 3.26
CA LEU A 54 -14.54 1.70 3.75
C LEU A 54 -13.58 1.22 2.66
N LEU A 55 -12.54 2.00 2.44
CA LEU A 55 -11.38 1.68 1.61
C LEU A 55 -10.16 1.55 2.51
N CYS A 56 -9.47 0.42 2.44
CA CYS A 56 -8.15 0.27 3.04
C CYS A 56 -7.08 0.76 2.06
N VAL A 57 -6.14 1.56 2.59
CA VAL A 57 -4.94 2.01 1.91
C VAL A 57 -3.77 1.57 2.76
N GLU A 58 -3.00 0.60 2.28
CA GLU A 58 -2.04 -0.16 3.08
C GLU A 58 -0.63 0.00 2.49
N PRO A 59 0.20 0.89 3.05
CA PRO A 59 1.63 0.93 2.75
C PRO A 59 2.30 -0.37 3.20
N CYS A 60 2.97 -1.06 2.28
CA CYS A 60 3.55 -2.37 2.54
C CYS A 60 5.05 -2.38 2.20
N TRP A 61 5.87 -2.83 3.16
CA TRP A 61 7.28 -3.19 2.94
C TRP A 61 7.47 -4.68 2.61
N GLY A 62 6.38 -5.42 2.40
CA GLY A 62 6.42 -6.83 2.03
C GLY A 62 5.32 -7.19 1.06
N LEU A 63 5.46 -8.36 0.44
CA LEU A 63 4.43 -8.95 -0.41
C LEU A 63 3.75 -10.11 0.31
N THR A 64 2.50 -10.35 -0.05
CA THR A 64 1.81 -11.60 0.29
C THR A 64 2.44 -12.77 -0.46
N ASP A 65 2.30 -13.98 0.10
CA ASP A 65 2.90 -15.19 -0.45
C ASP A 65 2.57 -15.36 -1.94
N HIS A 66 3.58 -15.70 -2.72
CA HIS A 66 3.39 -16.05 -4.11
C HIS A 66 2.71 -17.42 -4.24
N HIS A 67 1.96 -17.61 -5.32
CA HIS A 67 1.38 -18.91 -5.67
C HIS A 67 2.46 -20.01 -5.75
N GLU A 68 3.68 -19.65 -6.17
CA GLU A 68 4.84 -20.50 -6.01
C GLU A 68 5.44 -20.33 -4.61
N GLN A 69 5.27 -21.34 -3.76
CA GLN A 69 5.88 -21.35 -2.44
C GLN A 69 7.40 -21.53 -2.53
N ARG A 70 8.12 -20.83 -1.66
CA ARG A 70 9.58 -20.83 -1.56
C ARG A 70 9.97 -20.89 -0.09
N ALA A 71 11.25 -21.13 0.18
CA ALA A 71 11.78 -20.94 1.53
C ALA A 71 11.59 -19.47 1.94
N PHE A 72 11.43 -19.22 3.23
CA PHE A 72 11.10 -17.89 3.75
C PHE A 72 12.18 -16.85 3.40
N GLU A 73 13.43 -17.27 3.46
CA GLU A 73 14.61 -16.49 3.05
C GLU A 73 14.59 -16.09 1.57
N ASP A 74 13.84 -16.80 0.73
CA ASP A 74 13.70 -16.56 -0.71
C ASP A 74 12.35 -15.89 -1.07
N THR A 75 11.55 -15.51 -0.06
CA THR A 75 10.27 -14.84 -0.26
C THR A 75 10.50 -13.45 -0.86
N LYS A 76 9.86 -13.17 -1.99
CA LYS A 76 9.99 -11.86 -2.64
C LYS A 76 9.43 -10.75 -1.76
N GLY A 77 10.15 -9.64 -1.73
CA GLY A 77 9.73 -8.46 -0.99
C GLY A 77 9.95 -8.55 0.51
N ILE A 78 10.58 -9.60 1.05
CA ILE A 78 10.97 -9.65 2.47
C ILE A 78 12.30 -8.92 2.71
N GLN A 79 12.53 -8.44 3.93
CA GLN A 79 13.77 -7.78 4.34
C GLN A 79 14.61 -8.73 5.19
N THR A 80 15.91 -8.78 4.90
CA THR A 80 16.88 -9.43 5.79
C THR A 80 17.46 -8.38 6.73
N ILE A 81 17.32 -8.62 8.04
CA ILE A 81 17.94 -7.80 9.08
C ILE A 81 19.07 -8.62 9.70
N LEU A 82 20.31 -8.12 9.60
CA LEU A 82 21.47 -8.82 10.14
C LEU A 82 21.49 -8.75 11.68
N PRO A 83 22.21 -9.67 12.35
CA PRO A 83 22.34 -9.63 13.81
C PRO A 83 22.88 -8.28 14.30
N GLY A 84 22.13 -7.61 15.17
CA GLY A 84 22.48 -6.30 15.74
C GLY A 84 22.00 -5.08 14.94
N GLU A 85 21.40 -5.28 13.76
CA GLU A 85 20.86 -4.22 12.92
C GLU A 85 19.39 -3.90 13.24
N GLU A 86 18.93 -2.73 12.76
CA GLU A 86 17.55 -2.26 12.88
C GLU A 86 17.03 -1.82 11.51
N LEU A 87 15.81 -2.26 11.16
CA LEU A 87 15.08 -1.71 10.03
C LEU A 87 14.07 -0.67 10.53
N ARG A 88 14.13 0.55 9.97
CA ARG A 88 13.15 1.61 10.21
C ARG A 88 12.35 1.86 8.94
N ALA A 89 11.03 1.84 9.07
CA ALA A 89 10.08 2.10 8.01
C ALA A 89 9.00 3.04 8.53
N SER A 90 8.53 3.95 7.68
CA SER A 90 7.53 4.94 8.06
C SER A 90 6.77 5.40 6.83
N PHE A 91 5.51 5.76 7.04
CA PHE A 91 4.72 6.55 6.11
C PHE A 91 4.07 7.69 6.91
N SER A 92 3.53 8.69 6.22
CA SER A 92 2.77 9.75 6.86
C SER A 92 1.40 9.89 6.20
N MET A 93 0.44 10.41 6.97
CA MET A 93 -0.91 10.66 6.48
C MET A 93 -1.36 12.05 6.91
N ILE A 94 -1.88 12.82 5.96
CA ILE A 94 -2.30 14.20 6.16
C ILE A 94 -3.79 14.29 5.80
N PRO A 95 -4.70 14.35 6.78
CA PRO A 95 -6.11 14.67 6.53
C PRO A 95 -6.25 16.16 6.22
N GLN A 96 -7.06 16.50 5.21
CA GLN A 96 -7.29 17.87 4.80
C GLN A 96 -8.76 18.07 4.41
N LEU A 97 -9.27 19.28 4.63
CA LEU A 97 -10.51 19.72 3.99
C LEU A 97 -10.15 20.20 2.58
N ALA A 98 -10.84 19.70 1.57
CA ALA A 98 -10.83 20.26 0.23
C ALA A 98 -11.34 21.70 0.32
N SER A 99 -10.54 22.67 -0.15
CA SER A 99 -11.04 24.03 -0.28
C SER A 99 -12.25 24.01 -1.20
N SER A 100 -13.31 24.69 -0.79
CA SER A 100 -14.34 25.11 -1.73
C SER A 100 -13.71 26.23 -2.57
N ASP A 101 -13.22 25.89 -3.75
CA ASP A 101 -12.91 26.89 -4.78
C ASP A 101 -14.21 27.46 -5.36
#